data_AF-A0A966SHB8-F1
#
_entry.id   AF-A0A966SHB8-F1
#
_cell.length_a   1.000
_cell.length_b   1.000
_cell.length_c   1.000
_cell.angle_alpha   90.00
_cell.angle_beta   90.00
_cell.angle_gamma   90.00
#
_symmetry.space_group_name_H-M   'P 1'
#
loop_
_entity.id
_entity.type
_entity.pdbx_description
1 polymer ?
#
loop_
_entity_poly.entity_id
_entity_poly.type
_entity_poly.pdbx_seq_one_letter_code
_entity_poly.pdbx_strand_id
1 'polypeptide(L)'
;MYFAKRLAFLLPLLLLISVLAFALLKLAPGGPFDKERAPATAEIKRAIEAKYHLDESWWQQYCRYIGGVLRGDFGPSFKYRNHTVTDIIAQG
;
A
#
# COMPACT_ATOMS: atom_id res chain seq x y z
N MET A 1 7.45 32.87 -10.43
CA MET A 1 6.24 32.05 -10.66
C MET A 1 6.54 30.79 -11.50
N TYR A 2 7.56 29.99 -11.13
CA TYR A 2 7.90 28.73 -11.79
C TYR A 2 7.76 27.52 -10.86
N PHE A 3 7.93 27.74 -9.55
CA PHE A 3 7.85 26.70 -8.53
C PHE A 3 6.46 26.05 -8.43
N ALA A 4 5.39 26.86 -8.45
CA ALA A 4 4.01 26.37 -8.41
C ALA A 4 3.64 25.53 -9.65
N LYS A 5 4.08 25.94 -10.85
CA LYS A 5 3.93 25.14 -12.07
C LYS A 5 4.68 23.81 -11.95
N ARG A 6 5.92 23.84 -11.45
CA ARG A 6 6.73 22.62 -11.26
C ARG A 6 6.08 21.64 -10.29
N LEU A 7 5.52 22.15 -9.19
CA LEU A 7 4.79 21.34 -8.21
C LEU A 7 3.49 20.76 -8.80
N ALA A 8 2.78 21.54 -9.61
CA ALA A 8 1.58 21.08 -10.31
C ALA A 8 1.85 19.97 -11.34
N PHE A 9 3.04 19.94 -11.97
CA PHE A 9 3.46 18.82 -12.84
C PHE A 9 3.99 17.61 -12.06
N LEU A 10 4.58 17.82 -10.89
CA LEU A 10 5.08 16.75 -10.02
C LEU A 10 3.95 15.88 -9.46
N LEU A 11 2.84 16.49 -9.04
CA LEU A 11 1.67 15.78 -8.50
C LEU A 11 1.13 14.68 -9.45
N PRO A 12 0.74 14.97 -10.70
CA PRO A 12 0.23 13.95 -11.62
C PRO A 12 1.31 12.94 -12.02
N LEU A 13 2.58 13.34 -12.10
CA LEU A 13 3.68 12.42 -12.39
C LEU A 13 3.87 11.40 -11.26
N LEU A 14 3.90 11.86 -10.00
CA LEU A 14 4.00 10.99 -8.83
C LEU A 14 2.79 10.06 -8.72
N LEU A 15 1.59 10.59 -8.96
CA LEU A 15 0.38 9.78 -9.01
C LEU A 15 0.47 8.70 -10.09
N LEU A 16 0.87 9.06 -11.32
CA LEU A 16 1.04 8.10 -12.41
C LEU A 16 2.03 6.99 -12.05
N ILE A 17 3.21 7.36 -11.54
CA ILE A 17 4.23 6.38 -11.11
C ILE A 17 3.68 5.50 -9.96
N SER A 18 2.95 6.07 -9.01
CA SER A 18 2.34 5.31 -7.91
C SER A 18 1.28 4.31 -8.39
N VAL A 19 0.44 4.69 -9.36
CA VAL A 19 -0.55 3.79 -9.98
C VAL A 19 0.16 2.66 -10.70
N LEU A 20 1.19 2.97 -11.49
CA LEU A 20 1.97 1.97 -12.21
C LEU A 20 2.67 1.00 -11.26
N ALA A 21 3.32 1.50 -10.20
CA ALA A 21 3.96 0.67 -9.19
C ALA A 21 2.94 -0.23 -8.48
N PHE A 22 1.78 0.32 -8.11
CA PHE A 22 0.69 -0.43 -7.48
C PHE A 22 0.14 -1.52 -8.40
N ALA A 23 -0.05 -1.20 -9.68
CA ALA A 23 -0.49 -2.16 -10.69
C ALA A 23 0.52 -3.29 -10.89
N LEU A 24 1.82 -2.97 -10.96
CA LEU A 24 2.89 -3.97 -11.05
C LEU A 24 2.90 -4.92 -9.85
N LEU A 25 2.75 -4.38 -8.63
CA LEU A 25 2.66 -5.20 -7.42
C LEU A 25 1.44 -6.12 -7.43
N LYS A 26 0.31 -5.67 -7.97
CA LYS A 26 -0.91 -6.49 -8.07
C LYS A 26 -0.86 -7.52 -9.21
N LEU A 27 -0.11 -7.24 -10.27
CA LEU A 27 0.12 -8.16 -11.37
C LEU A 27 1.13 -9.27 -11.01
N ALA A 28 1.99 -9.00 -10.02
CA ALA A 28 2.96 -9.99 -9.56
C ALA A 28 2.24 -11.24 -9.02
N PRO A 29 2.65 -12.45 -9.43
CA PRO A 29 2.04 -13.68 -8.93
C PRO A 29 2.39 -13.89 -7.45
N GLY A 30 1.37 -13.83 -6.60
CA GLY A 30 1.46 -14.06 -5.15
C GLY A 30 1.07 -12.84 -4.31
N GLY A 31 0.44 -13.09 -3.16
CA GLY A 31 0.07 -12.06 -2.18
C GLY A 31 1.22 -11.73 -1.22
N PRO A 32 1.15 -10.57 -0.53
CA PRO A 32 2.18 -10.13 0.44
C PRO A 32 2.41 -11.12 1.60
N PHE A 33 1.48 -12.06 1.80
CA PHE A 33 1.56 -13.09 2.84
C PHE A 33 1.90 -14.49 2.32
N ASP A 34 1.98 -14.72 1.01
CA ASP A 34 2.17 -16.07 0.45
C ASP A 34 3.63 -16.57 0.60
N LYS A 35 4.63 -15.67 0.70
CA LYS A 35 6.06 -16.05 0.70
C LYS A 35 6.67 -16.28 2.10
N GLU A 36 6.30 -15.48 3.10
CA GLU A 36 6.87 -15.58 4.47
C GLU A 36 5.94 -16.31 5.46
N ARG A 37 4.63 -16.35 5.20
CA ARG A 37 3.62 -16.95 6.10
C ARG A 37 2.45 -17.52 5.31
N ALA A 38 2.73 -18.48 4.43
CA ALA A 38 1.68 -19.19 3.71
C ALA A 38 0.59 -19.60 4.73
N PRO A 39 -0.63 -19.03 4.63
CA PRO A 39 -1.65 -19.23 5.64
C PRO A 39 -1.98 -20.73 5.69
N ALA A 40 -1.83 -21.32 6.88
CA ALA A 40 -1.96 -22.76 7.09
C ALA A 40 -3.35 -23.31 6.71
N THR A 41 -4.38 -22.45 6.70
CA THR A 41 -5.75 -22.79 6.28
C THR A 41 -6.38 -21.64 5.48
N ALA A 42 -7.35 -21.97 4.62
CA ALA A 42 -8.08 -20.99 3.80
C ALA A 42 -8.86 -19.96 4.65
N GLU A 43 -9.28 -20.34 5.85
CA GLU A 43 -9.96 -19.45 6.80
C GLU A 43 -9.03 -18.36 7.34
N ILE A 44 -7.80 -18.74 7.70
CA ILE A 44 -6.78 -17.78 8.16
C ILE A 44 -6.41 -16.83 7.03
N LYS A 45 -6.33 -17.32 5.79
CA LYS A 45 -6.09 -16.48 4.61
C LYS A 45 -7.16 -15.39 4.49
N ARG A 46 -8.44 -15.76 4.52
CA ARG A 46 -9.56 -14.81 4.44
C ARG A 46 -9.57 -13.82 5.60
N ALA A 47 -9.29 -14.27 6.82
CA ALA A 47 -9.21 -13.39 7.97
C ALA A 47 -8.08 -12.36 7.85
N ILE A 48 -6.93 -12.76 7.30
CA ILE A 48 -5.81 -11.85 7.02
C ILE A 48 -6.17 -10.90 5.88
N GLU A 49 -6.75 -11.40 4.79
CA GLU A 49 -7.18 -10.58 3.66
C GLU A 49 -8.16 -9.50 4.11
N ALA A 50 -9.19 -9.85 4.88
CA ALA A 50 -10.15 -8.89 5.43
C ALA A 50 -9.50 -7.90 6.40
N LYS A 51 -8.57 -8.34 7.26
CA LYS A 51 -7.88 -7.46 8.22
C LYS A 51 -7.01 -6.41 7.52
N TYR A 52 -6.38 -6.78 6.40
CA TYR A 52 -5.50 -5.90 5.63
C TYR A 52 -6.19 -5.29 4.40
N HIS A 53 -7.51 -5.49 4.25
CA HIS A 53 -8.30 -5.04 3.11
C HIS A 53 -7.78 -5.52 1.74
N LEU A 54 -7.14 -6.68 1.70
CA LEU A 54 -6.64 -7.30 0.48
C LEU A 54 -7.77 -7.89 -0.37
N ASP A 55 -8.94 -8.11 0.22
CA ASP A 55 -10.17 -8.60 -0.38
C ASP A 55 -10.94 -7.53 -1.17
N GLU A 56 -10.62 -6.26 -0.98
CA GLU A 56 -11.30 -5.15 -1.67
C GLU A 56 -10.90 -5.02 -3.14
N SER A 57 -11.74 -4.33 -3.91
CA SER A 57 -11.42 -3.99 -5.30
C SER A 57 -10.11 -3.18 -5.38
N TRP A 58 -9.35 -3.36 -6.46
CA TRP A 58 -8.04 -2.71 -6.62
C TRP A 58 -8.11 -1.18 -6.51
N TRP A 59 -9.22 -0.58 -6.95
CA TRP A 59 -9.44 0.85 -6.85
C TRP A 59 -9.63 1.31 -5.42
N GLN A 60 -10.39 0.56 -4.61
CA GLN A 60 -10.58 0.86 -3.18
C GLN A 60 -9.26 0.75 -2.41
N GLN A 61 -8.48 -0.30 -2.67
CA GLN A 61 -7.14 -0.46 -2.07
C GLN A 61 -6.22 0.72 -2.40
N TYR A 62 -6.20 1.16 -3.67
CA TYR A 62 -5.40 2.30 -4.10
C TYR A 62 -5.88 3.62 -3.49
N CYS A 63 -7.20 3.88 -3.45
CA CYS A 63 -7.76 5.07 -2.83
C CYS A 63 -7.47 5.12 -1.31
N ARG A 64 -7.53 3.98 -0.61
CA ARG A 64 -7.12 3.91 0.81
C ARG A 64 -5.63 4.23 0.97
N TYR A 65 -4.78 3.63 0.14
CA TYR A 65 -3.33 3.86 0.16
C TYR A 65 -3.00 5.35 -0.05
N ILE A 66 -3.49 5.97 -1.13
CA ILE A 66 -3.25 7.39 -1.41
C ILE A 66 -3.88 8.28 -0.32
N GLY A 67 -5.07 7.95 0.18
CA GLY A 67 -5.69 8.68 1.28
C GLY A 67 -4.85 8.66 2.57
N GLY A 68 -4.20 7.54 2.87
CA GLY A 68 -3.22 7.44 3.96
C GLY A 68 -1.97 8.26 3.69
N VAL A 69 -1.36 8.10 2.51
CA VAL A 69 -0.12 8.79 2.12
C VAL A 69 -0.29 10.31 2.20
N LEU A 70 -1.43 10.84 1.75
CA LEU A 70 -1.74 12.28 1.84
C LEU A 70 -1.88 12.78 3.28
N ARG A 71 -2.16 11.89 4.24
CA ARG A 71 -2.21 12.17 5.68
C ARG A 71 -0.89 11.87 6.39
N GLY A 72 0.14 11.40 5.68
CA GLY A 72 1.42 10.94 6.24
C GLY A 72 1.37 9.53 6.84
N ASP A 73 0.31 8.77 6.59
CA ASP A 73 0.16 7.38 7.01
C ASP A 73 0.46 6.43 5.85
N PHE A 74 1.60 5.74 5.91
CA PHE A 74 2.01 4.77 4.89
C PHE A 74 1.35 3.39 5.08
N GLY A 75 0.47 3.24 6.07
CA GLY A 75 -0.27 2.03 6.36
C GLY A 75 0.49 1.03 7.24
N PRO A 76 -0.13 -0.13 7.52
CA PRO A 76 0.46 -1.16 8.36
C PRO A 76 1.67 -1.83 7.70
N SER A 77 2.66 -2.20 8.49
CA SER A 77 3.79 -2.99 8.01
C SER A 77 3.33 -4.43 7.72
N PHE A 78 3.64 -4.91 6.52
CA PHE A 78 3.43 -6.31 6.15
C PHE A 78 4.49 -7.23 6.79
N LYS A 79 5.63 -6.68 7.22
CA LYS A 79 6.74 -7.41 7.84
C LYS A 79 6.62 -7.42 9.37
N TYR A 80 6.38 -6.27 9.99
CA TYR A 80 6.32 -6.11 11.43
C TYR A 80 4.86 -6.05 11.91
N ARG A 81 4.44 -7.04 12.69
CA ARG A 81 3.08 -7.09 13.25
C ARG A 81 2.85 -5.89 14.19
N ASN A 82 1.70 -5.23 14.04
CA ASN A 82 1.23 -4.10 14.86
C ASN A 82 2.08 -2.81 14.76
N HIS A 83 2.96 -2.70 13.78
CA HIS A 83 3.67 -1.46 13.49
C HIS A 83 3.16 -0.87 12.18
N THR A 84 3.02 0.44 12.13
CA THR A 84 2.84 1.13 10.85
C THR A 84 4.19 1.37 10.19
N VAL A 85 4.19 1.52 8.87
CA VAL A 85 5.39 1.93 8.15
C VAL A 85 5.85 3.31 8.64
N THR A 86 4.92 4.21 8.97
CA THR A 86 5.24 5.52 9.56
C THR A 86 5.98 5.40 10.89
N ASP A 87 5.56 4.49 11.79
CA ASP A 87 6.25 4.25 13.07
C ASP A 87 7.68 3.74 12.86
N ILE A 88 7.87 2.84 11.89
CA ILE A 88 9.19 2.29 11.56
C ILE A 88 10.11 3.38 11.01
N ILE A 89 9.60 4.25 10.14
CA ILE A 89 10.34 5.39 9.60
C ILE A 89 10.68 6.39 10.71
N ALA A 90 9.79 6.62 11.67
CA ALA A 90 10.00 7.54 12.78
C ALA A 90 10.99 7.02 13.84
N GLN A 91 11.14 5.69 13.95
CA GLN A 91 12.07 5.04 14.88
C GLN A 91 13.49 4.86 14.32
N GLY A 92 13.68 5.02 13.01
CA GLY A 92 14.98 4.96 12.33
C GLY A 92 15.62 6.32 12.18
#